data_AF-A0A3M7D3B0-F1
#
_entry.id   AF-A0A3M7D3B0-F1
#
_cell.length_a   1.000
_cell.length_b   1.000
_cell.length_c   1.000
_cell.angle_alpha   90.00
_cell.angle_beta   90.00
_cell.angle_gamma   90.00
#
_symmetry.space_group_name_H-M   'P 1'
#
loop_
_entity.id
_entity.type
_entity.pdbx_description
1 polymer ?
#
loop_
_entity_poly.entity_id
_entity_poly.type
_entity_poly.pdbx_seq_one_letter_code
_entity_poly.pdbx_strand_id
1 'polypeptide(L)'
;TGTEKKYATANATGNPEGQRLTKVDRADGPVATKKVPEEVAKALMQARNNMKNQKGNTMTQKDLASKANVDVKDVASLERTGAEFPGMDKVLKLQKAANVRLTGSDIGAPMLGPKKKT
;
A
#
# COMPACT_ATOMS: atom_id res chain seq x y z
N THR A 1 3.30 -39.02 17.19
CA THR A 1 4.68 -38.74 16.75
C THR A 1 4.69 -38.62 15.24
N GLY A 2 4.66 -37.40 14.70
CA GLY A 2 4.62 -37.13 13.26
C GLY A 2 5.77 -36.20 12.87
N THR A 3 6.81 -36.76 12.28
CA THR A 3 7.96 -36.02 11.73
C THR A 3 7.59 -35.51 10.34
N GLU A 4 7.17 -34.26 10.22
CA GLU A 4 6.96 -33.63 8.92
C GLU A 4 8.23 -32.90 8.46
N LYS A 5 8.84 -33.44 7.40
CA LYS A 5 9.95 -32.79 6.70
C LYS A 5 9.45 -31.47 6.10
N LYS A 6 9.91 -30.35 6.66
CA LYS A 6 9.71 -29.01 6.09
C LYS A 6 10.43 -28.92 4.75
N TYR A 7 9.71 -29.05 3.65
CA TYR A 7 10.19 -28.63 2.32
C TYR A 7 10.17 -27.10 2.25
N ALA A 8 11.09 -26.45 2.94
CA ALA A 8 11.49 -25.08 2.66
C ALA A 8 12.78 -25.14 1.86
N THR A 9 12.66 -25.34 0.55
CA THR A 9 13.78 -25.17 -0.38
C THR A 9 14.23 -23.72 -0.30
N ALA A 10 15.47 -23.52 0.14
CA ALA A 10 16.12 -22.24 0.27
C ALA A 10 16.06 -21.45 -1.04
N ASN A 11 15.64 -20.18 -0.95
CA ASN A 11 15.67 -19.14 -1.99
C ASN A 11 14.61 -19.20 -3.12
N ALA A 12 13.43 -19.75 -2.87
CA ALA A 12 12.22 -19.38 -3.62
C ALA A 12 11.23 -18.75 -2.65
N THR A 13 10.73 -17.55 -2.97
CA THR A 13 9.64 -16.90 -2.24
C THR A 13 8.47 -17.88 -2.16
N GLY A 14 8.30 -18.53 -1.01
CA GLY A 14 7.17 -19.40 -0.76
C GLY A 14 5.92 -18.53 -0.89
N ASN A 15 5.20 -18.66 -1.99
CA ASN A 15 4.02 -17.85 -2.27
C ASN A 15 2.88 -18.41 -1.41
N PRO A 16 2.46 -17.75 -0.31
CA PRO A 16 1.33 -18.23 0.50
C PRO A 16 -0.02 -18.06 -0.22
N GLU A 17 -0.02 -17.66 -1.49
CA GLU A 17 -1.23 -17.35 -2.24
C GLU A 17 -2.04 -18.58 -2.65
N GLY A 18 -1.45 -19.77 -2.72
CA GLY A 18 -2.20 -21.01 -3.01
C GLY A 18 -3.23 -21.38 -1.94
N GLN A 19 -2.98 -21.03 -0.67
CA GLN A 19 -3.89 -21.28 0.46
C GLN A 19 -4.90 -20.13 0.67
N ARG A 20 -4.64 -18.95 0.09
CA ARG A 20 -5.62 -17.85 0.05
C ARG A 20 -6.61 -18.03 -1.09
N LEU A 21 -6.23 -18.68 -2.20
CA LEU A 21 -7.05 -18.78 -3.41
C LEU A 21 -8.35 -19.59 -3.23
N THR A 22 -8.43 -20.51 -2.26
CA THR A 22 -9.66 -21.28 -1.97
C THR A 22 -10.58 -20.68 -0.90
N LYS A 23 -10.24 -19.51 -0.35
CA LYS A 23 -11.13 -18.75 0.56
C LYS A 23 -11.50 -17.37 0.02
N VAL A 24 -11.63 -17.25 -1.31
CA VAL A 24 -12.13 -16.04 -1.99
C VAL A 24 -13.35 -16.41 -2.84
N ASP A 25 -14.39 -16.98 -2.22
CA ASP A 25 -15.67 -17.20 -2.91
C ASP A 25 -16.88 -16.93 -1.98
N ARG A 26 -16.82 -15.76 -1.30
CA ARG A 26 -17.99 -15.19 -0.64
C ARG A 26 -17.82 -13.68 -0.43
N ALA A 27 -18.09 -12.93 -1.48
CA ALA A 27 -18.53 -11.54 -1.36
C ALA A 27 -19.31 -11.17 -2.63
N ASP A 28 -20.59 -11.57 -2.65
CA ASP A 28 -21.58 -11.03 -3.57
C ASP A 28 -21.88 -9.56 -3.21
N GLY A 29 -21.74 -8.69 -4.21
CA GLY A 29 -22.13 -7.29 -4.18
C GLY A 29 -21.37 -6.54 -5.28
N PRO A 30 -22.03 -5.70 -6.10
CA PRO A 30 -21.35 -4.95 -7.15
C PRO A 30 -20.36 -4.01 -6.45
N VAL A 31 -19.08 -4.38 -6.44
CA VAL A 31 -18.03 -3.50 -5.99
C VAL A 31 -17.99 -2.41 -7.05
N ALA A 32 -18.76 -1.33 -6.84
CA ALA A 32 -18.56 -0.08 -7.54
C ALA A 32 -17.04 0.11 -7.56
N THR A 33 -16.45 0.12 -8.76
CA THR A 33 -15.01 0.26 -8.93
C THR A 33 -14.62 1.45 -8.08
N LYS A 34 -14.01 1.18 -6.91
CA LYS A 34 -13.83 2.21 -5.89
C LYS A 34 -12.93 3.21 -6.57
N LYS A 35 -13.48 4.38 -6.92
CA LYS A 35 -12.67 5.44 -7.46
C LYS A 35 -11.89 6.03 -6.30
N VAL A 36 -10.73 6.59 -6.60
CA VAL A 36 -9.95 7.30 -5.60
C VAL A 36 -10.76 8.51 -5.11
N PRO A 37 -11.11 8.56 -3.80
CA PRO A 37 -11.79 9.73 -3.24
C PRO A 37 -10.80 10.88 -3.11
N GLU A 38 -11.32 12.11 -3.10
CA GLU A 38 -10.50 13.32 -3.05
C GLU A 38 -9.60 13.37 -1.81
N GLU A 39 -10.10 12.91 -0.66
CA GLU A 39 -9.36 12.88 0.59
C GLU A 39 -8.08 12.03 0.50
N VAL A 40 -8.14 10.89 -0.20
CA VAL A 40 -6.99 10.00 -0.40
C VAL A 40 -5.96 10.64 -1.32
N ALA A 41 -6.42 11.24 -2.41
CA ALA A 41 -5.55 11.94 -3.34
C ALA A 41 -4.81 13.09 -2.67
N LYS A 42 -5.54 13.92 -1.93
CA LYS A 42 -4.98 15.05 -1.18
C LYS A 42 -4.03 14.59 -0.08
N ALA A 43 -4.42 13.58 0.70
CA ALA A 43 -3.58 13.03 1.78
C ALA A 43 -2.25 12.48 1.24
N LEU A 44 -2.26 11.72 0.15
CA LEU A 44 -1.06 11.17 -0.44
C LEU A 44 -0.14 12.26 -1.01
N MET A 45 -0.72 13.22 -1.74
CA MET A 45 0.03 14.36 -2.27
C MET A 45 0.68 15.19 -1.16
N GLN A 46 -0.06 15.49 -0.09
CA GLN A 46 0.45 16.23 1.06
C GLN A 46 1.56 15.46 1.77
N ALA A 47 1.35 14.17 2.04
CA ALA A 47 2.37 13.31 2.66
C ALA A 47 3.64 13.30 1.81
N ARG A 48 3.52 13.12 0.48
CA ARG A 48 4.66 13.15 -0.43
C ARG A 48 5.38 14.50 -0.42
N ASN A 49 4.64 15.61 -0.47
CA ASN A 49 5.23 16.95 -0.47
C ASN A 49 5.97 17.28 0.84
N ASN A 50 5.50 16.74 1.97
CA ASN A 50 6.13 16.91 3.28
C ASN A 50 7.35 15.99 3.48
N MET A 51 7.50 14.94 2.66
CA MET A 51 8.63 14.03 2.73
C MET A 51 9.82 14.55 1.90
N LYS A 52 11.02 14.28 2.42
CA LYS A 52 12.27 14.47 1.70
C LYS A 52 12.75 13.14 1.12
N ASN A 53 13.24 13.18 -0.12
CA ASN A 53 13.94 12.05 -0.72
C ASN A 53 15.37 11.95 -0.18
N GLN A 54 16.12 10.95 -0.62
CA GLN A 54 17.50 10.69 -0.18
C GLN A 54 18.46 11.87 -0.46
N LYS A 55 18.10 12.75 -1.41
CA LYS A 55 18.89 13.93 -1.80
C LYS A 55 18.46 15.21 -1.07
N GLY A 56 17.56 15.11 -0.10
CA GLY A 56 17.02 16.27 0.64
C GLY A 56 15.97 17.08 -0.13
N ASN A 57 15.62 16.67 -1.34
CA ASN A 57 14.60 17.31 -2.17
C ASN A 57 13.21 16.79 -1.84
N THR A 58 12.16 17.50 -2.27
CA THR A 58 10.78 17.04 -2.15
C THR A 58 10.62 15.68 -2.84
N MET A 59 9.96 14.73 -2.17
CA MET A 59 9.72 13.39 -2.70
C MET A 59 8.92 13.47 -4.01
N THR A 60 9.42 12.83 -5.08
CA THR A 60 8.68 12.68 -6.33
C THR A 60 7.80 11.43 -6.31
N GLN A 61 6.83 11.33 -7.22
CA GLN A 61 6.02 10.10 -7.36
C GLN A 61 6.91 8.88 -7.63
N LYS A 62 7.98 9.07 -8.41
CA LYS A 62 8.97 8.02 -8.70
C LYS A 62 9.73 7.59 -7.45
N ASP A 63 10.20 8.54 -6.66
CA ASP A 63 10.93 8.23 -5.42
C ASP A 63 10.04 7.48 -4.42
N LEU A 64 8.76 7.89 -4.29
CA LEU A 64 7.80 7.20 -3.44
C LEU A 64 7.49 5.78 -3.94
N ALA A 65 7.32 5.61 -5.25
CA ALA A 65 7.09 4.31 -5.87
C ALA A 65 8.27 3.35 -5.64
N SER A 66 9.51 3.83 -5.84
CA SER A 66 10.72 3.06 -5.55
C SER A 66 10.84 2.70 -4.07
N LYS A 67 10.49 3.63 -3.16
CA LYS A 67 10.49 3.37 -1.72
C LYS A 67 9.44 2.34 -1.29
N ALA A 68 8.26 2.36 -1.92
CA ALA A 68 7.16 1.43 -1.65
C ALA A 68 7.28 0.10 -2.41
N ASN A 69 8.21 -0.01 -3.37
CA ASN A 69 8.33 -1.14 -4.29
C ASN A 69 7.01 -1.41 -5.05
N VAL A 70 6.49 -0.37 -5.70
CA VAL A 70 5.28 -0.38 -6.55
C VAL A 70 5.54 0.41 -7.85
N ASP A 71 4.60 0.37 -8.79
CA ASP A 71 4.71 1.13 -10.02
C ASP A 71 4.40 2.62 -9.81
N VAL A 72 5.09 3.49 -10.55
CA VAL A 72 4.82 4.94 -10.54
C VAL A 72 3.37 5.25 -10.93
N LYS A 73 2.78 4.41 -11.80
CA LYS A 73 1.37 4.51 -12.21
C LYS A 73 0.39 4.32 -11.04
N ASP A 74 0.74 3.49 -10.05
CA ASP A 74 -0.12 3.27 -8.88
C ASP A 74 -0.16 4.52 -7.98
N VAL A 75 0.99 5.18 -7.81
CA VAL A 75 1.10 6.46 -7.09
C VAL A 75 0.32 7.54 -7.81
N ALA A 76 0.53 7.67 -9.13
CA ALA A 76 -0.16 8.67 -9.94
C ALA A 76 -1.68 8.45 -9.97
N SER A 77 -2.14 7.20 -9.90
CA SER A 77 -3.57 6.88 -9.80
C SER A 77 -4.14 7.31 -8.45
N LEU A 78 -3.45 7.00 -7.35
CA LEU A 78 -3.89 7.42 -6.01
C LEU A 78 -3.83 8.93 -5.78
N GLU A 79 -2.97 9.67 -6.46
CA GLU A 79 -2.94 11.14 -6.40
C GLU A 79 -4.00 11.80 -7.31
N ARG A 80 -4.73 11.02 -8.11
CA ARG A 80 -5.76 11.53 -9.02
C ARG A 80 -7.16 11.13 -8.54
N THR A 81 -7.92 12.12 -8.08
CA THR A 81 -9.35 11.95 -7.76
C THR A 81 -10.09 11.34 -8.94
N GLY A 82 -10.93 10.32 -8.69
CA GLY A 82 -11.72 9.66 -9.73
C GLY A 82 -10.97 8.59 -10.54
N ALA A 83 -9.67 8.39 -10.31
CA ALA A 83 -8.92 7.29 -10.93
C ALA A 83 -9.32 5.93 -10.36
N GLU A 84 -8.94 4.87 -11.06
CA GLU A 84 -9.05 3.49 -10.57
C GLU A 84 -8.20 3.30 -9.32
N PHE A 85 -8.79 2.75 -8.25
CA PHE A 85 -8.04 2.47 -7.03
C PHE A 85 -7.14 1.25 -7.26
N PRO A 86 -5.82 1.36 -7.07
CA PRO A 86 -4.91 0.24 -7.26
C PRO A 86 -5.18 -0.86 -6.23
N GLY A 87 -4.70 -2.07 -6.51
CA GLY A 87 -4.86 -3.22 -5.62
C GLY A 87 -4.42 -2.91 -4.18
N MET A 88 -5.16 -3.45 -3.20
CA MET A 88 -5.00 -3.09 -1.78
C MET A 88 -3.57 -3.34 -1.25
N ASP A 89 -2.86 -4.36 -1.75
CA ASP A 89 -1.45 -4.61 -1.43
C ASP A 89 -0.53 -3.44 -1.77
N LYS A 90 -0.76 -2.79 -2.92
CA LYS A 90 0.01 -1.62 -3.37
C LYS A 90 -0.31 -0.41 -2.49
N VAL A 91 -1.58 -0.23 -2.14
CA VAL A 91 -2.06 0.84 -1.25
C VAL A 91 -1.45 0.70 0.14
N LEU A 92 -1.42 -0.52 0.69
CA LEU A 92 -0.79 -0.80 2.00
C LEU A 92 0.71 -0.50 2.00
N LYS A 93 1.43 -0.83 0.92
CA LYS A 93 2.86 -0.48 0.77
C LYS A 93 3.06 1.04 0.72
N LEU A 94 2.20 1.75 -0.01
CA LEU A 94 2.26 3.21 -0.13
C LEU A 94 1.94 3.92 1.19
N GLN A 95 0.95 3.42 1.94
CA GLN A 95 0.64 3.92 3.28
C GLN A 95 1.86 3.84 4.21
N LYS A 96 2.56 2.70 4.21
CA LYS A 96 3.78 2.50 5.01
C LYS A 96 4.92 3.41 4.54
N ALA A 97 5.11 3.52 3.23
CA ALA A 97 6.19 4.32 2.67
C ALA A 97 6.01 5.83 2.94
N ALA A 98 4.76 6.31 2.84
CA ALA A 98 4.36 7.69 3.10
C ALA A 98 4.03 7.98 4.57
N ASN A 99 4.00 6.94 5.42
CA ASN A 99 3.60 7.00 6.83
C ASN A 99 2.24 7.69 7.06
N VAL A 100 1.29 7.50 6.14
CA VAL A 100 -0.04 8.11 6.17
C VAL A 100 -1.11 7.04 5.88
N ARG A 101 -2.27 7.14 6.52
CA ARG A 101 -3.42 6.27 6.24
C ARG A 101 -4.12 6.77 4.98
N LEU A 102 -4.34 5.87 4.02
CA LEU A 102 -5.04 6.13 2.77
C LEU A 102 -6.39 5.38 2.69
N THR A 103 -6.78 4.73 3.79
CA THR A 103 -7.97 3.88 3.89
C THR A 103 -8.53 3.90 5.30
N GLY A 104 -9.82 3.61 5.46
CA GLY A 104 -10.51 3.62 6.76
C GLY A 104 -11.04 5.00 7.11
N SER A 105 -11.31 5.25 8.39
CA SER A 105 -11.96 6.49 8.86
C SER A 105 -11.00 7.67 9.02
N ASP A 106 -9.71 7.40 9.28
CA ASP A 106 -8.70 8.44 9.57
C ASP A 106 -7.78 8.70 8.37
N ILE A 107 -8.32 9.01 7.19
CA ILE A 107 -7.53 9.29 5.98
C ILE A 107 -6.67 10.54 6.22
N GLY A 108 -5.38 10.47 5.86
CA GLY A 108 -4.43 11.57 6.12
C GLY A 108 -3.79 11.53 7.51
N ALA A 109 -4.26 10.70 8.44
CA ALA A 109 -3.60 10.54 9.73
C ALA A 109 -2.29 9.74 9.58
N PRO A 110 -1.29 9.97 10.46
CA PRO A 110 -0.09 9.14 10.51
C PRO A 110 -0.43 7.66 10.67
N MET A 111 0.16 6.80 9.82
CA MET A 111 -0.14 5.36 9.83
C MET A 111 0.36 4.67 11.10
N LEU A 112 1.53 5.10 11.56
CA LEU A 112 2.03 4.78 12.88
C LEU A 112 1.65 5.97 13.76
N GLY A 113 0.99 5.70 14.90
CA GLY A 113 0.79 6.71 15.94
C GLY A 113 2.12 7.40 16.30
N PRO A 114 2.12 8.51 17.06
CA PRO A 114 3.34 9.27 17.35
C PRO A 114 4.45 8.29 17.72
N LYS A 115 5.55 8.29 16.94
CA LYS A 115 6.70 7.43 17.21
C LYS A 115 6.99 7.57 18.69
N LYS A 116 6.74 6.52 19.49
CA LYS A 116 7.28 6.48 20.84
C LYS A 116 8.78 6.65 20.66
N LYS A 117 9.29 7.80 21.11
CA LYS A 117 10.72 7.97 21.34
C LYS A 117 11.03 6.98 22.44
N THR A 118 11.50 5.81 22.07
CA THR A 118 12.28 4.96 22.97
C THR A 118 13.72 5.42 22.86
#